data_AF-A0A0C2ZDW3-F1
#
_entry.id   AF-A0A0C2ZDW3-F1
#
_cell.length_a   1.000
_cell.length_b   1.000
_cell.length_c   1.000
_cell.angle_alpha   90.00
_cell.angle_beta   90.00
_cell.angle_gamma   90.00
#
_symmetry.space_group_name_H-M   'P 1'
#
loop_
_entity.id
_entity.type
_entity.pdbx_description
1 polymer ?
#
loop_
_entity_poly.entity_id
_entity_poly.type
_entity_poly.pdbx_seq_one_letter_code
_entity_poly.pdbx_strand_id
1 'polypeptide(L)'
;MSDYSLVIKATKDNGVILSGDKRLRNFSKEQNIEVKGIFYILDKILENELLSKKAWIEKLKSLQEINSRLPQSEFKKRLEQ
;
A
#
# COMPACT_ATOMS: atom_id res chain seq x y z
N MET A 1 5.85 -8.34 20.42
CA MET A 1 6.93 -8.55 19.42
C MET A 1 6.47 -9.67 18.49
N SER A 2 5.63 -9.37 17.48
CA SER A 2 5.05 -10.42 16.60
C SER A 2 5.47 -10.33 15.13
N ASP A 3 5.96 -9.19 14.64
CA ASP A 3 6.07 -8.98 13.18
C ASP A 3 7.51 -8.93 12.65
N TYR A 4 8.50 -9.23 13.49
CA TYR A 4 9.93 -9.29 13.08
C TYR A 4 10.22 -10.45 12.12
N SER A 5 9.43 -11.52 12.17
CA SER A 5 9.57 -12.67 11.25
C SER A 5 9.33 -12.27 9.80
N LEU A 6 8.39 -11.35 9.53
CA LEU A 6 8.10 -10.83 8.19
C LEU A 6 9.28 -10.04 7.64
N VAL A 7 9.92 -9.22 8.48
CA VAL A 7 11.12 -8.45 8.14
C VAL A 7 12.26 -9.40 7.79
N ILE A 8 12.56 -10.37 8.66
CA ILE A 8 13.63 -11.34 8.42
C ILE A 8 13.41 -12.12 7.12
N LYS A 9 12.16 -12.50 6.83
CA LYS A 9 11.82 -13.22 5.59
C LYS A 9 11.98 -12.32 4.36
N ALA A 10 11.49 -11.08 4.40
CA ALA A 10 11.65 -10.12 3.31
C ALA A 10 13.13 -9.81 3.01
N THR A 11 13.97 -9.66 4.04
CA THR A 11 15.42 -9.47 3.86
C THR A 11 16.08 -10.68 3.21
N LYS A 12 15.73 -11.90 3.62
CA LYS A 12 16.32 -13.14 3.07
C LYS A 12 15.95 -13.38 1.62
N ASP A 13 14.72 -13.04 1.24
CA ASP A 13 14.19 -13.30 -0.10
C ASP A 13 14.28 -12.08 -1.04
N ASN A 14 14.86 -10.96 -0.58
CA ASN A 14 14.85 -9.66 -1.27
C ASN A 14 13.42 -9.22 -1.66
N GLY A 15 12.45 -9.50 -0.79
CA GLY A 15 11.03 -9.29 -1.01
C GLY A 15 10.51 -7.94 -0.50
N VAL A 16 9.33 -7.55 -0.98
CA VAL A 16 8.63 -6.33 -0.56
C VAL A 16 7.57 -6.66 0.48
N ILE A 17 7.48 -5.87 1.56
CA ILE A 17 6.45 -6.06 2.59
C ILE A 17 5.19 -5.29 2.20
N LEU A 18 4.04 -5.97 2.18
CA LEU A 18 2.73 -5.32 2.04
C LEU A 18 2.12 -5.10 3.43
N SER A 19 2.15 -3.86 3.93
CA SER A 19 1.58 -3.53 5.24
C SER A 19 1.15 -2.07 5.37
N GLY A 20 0.04 -1.86 6.08
CA GLY A 20 -0.43 -0.54 6.51
C GLY A 20 0.10 -0.13 7.90
N ASP A 21 0.79 -1.03 8.63
CA ASP A 21 1.22 -0.76 9.99
C ASP A 21 2.35 0.28 10.05
N LYS A 22 2.16 1.31 10.87
CA LYS A 22 3.12 2.42 10.99
C LYS A 22 4.42 2.00 11.68
N ARG A 23 4.36 1.14 12.70
CA ARG A 23 5.53 0.66 13.44
C ARG A 23 6.35 -0.26 12.55
N LEU A 24 5.71 -1.20 11.86
CA LEU A 24 6.39 -2.10 10.92
C LEU A 24 7.02 -1.34 9.77
N ARG A 25 6.33 -0.34 9.22
CA ARG A 25 6.89 0.52 8.15
C ARG A 25 8.11 1.30 8.62
N ASN A 26 8.07 1.89 9.80
CA ASN A 26 9.20 2.64 10.34
C ASN A 26 10.40 1.71 10.58
N PHE A 27 10.16 0.58 11.24
CA PHE A 27 11.19 -0.41 11.52
C PHE A 27 11.81 -0.98 10.22
N SER A 28 10.99 -1.32 9.23
CA SER A 28 11.46 -1.83 7.93
C SER A 28 12.28 -0.78 7.18
N LYS A 29 11.90 0.51 7.27
CA LYS A 29 12.68 1.62 6.72
C LYS A 29 14.08 1.71 7.33
N GLU A 30 14.19 1.55 8.65
CA GLU A 30 15.49 1.51 9.34
C GLU A 30 16.36 0.34 8.86
N GLN A 31 15.75 -0.74 8.41
CA GLN A 31 16.43 -1.92 7.86
C GLN A 31 16.60 -1.90 6.33
N ASN A 32 16.31 -0.77 5.66
CA ASN A 32 16.31 -0.62 4.19
C ASN A 32 15.41 -1.63 3.44
N ILE A 33 14.32 -2.06 4.08
CA ILE A 33 13.34 -2.96 3.48
C ILE A 33 12.17 -2.14 2.95
N GLU A 34 11.81 -2.37 1.69
CA GLU A 34 10.71 -1.69 1.06
C GLU A 34 9.36 -2.16 1.63
N VAL A 35 8.53 -1.18 2.03
CA VAL A 35 7.16 -1.43 2.50
C VAL A 35 6.18 -0.70 1.61
N LYS A 36 5.22 -1.43 1.07
CA LYS A 36 4.13 -0.93 0.24
C LYS A 36 2.81 -1.04 0.99
N GLY A 37 1.95 -0.05 0.81
CA GLY A 37 0.60 -0.02 1.38
C GLY A 37 -0.46 -0.35 0.34
N ILE A 38 -1.73 -0.26 0.75
CA ILE A 38 -2.88 -0.57 -0.13
C ILE A 38 -2.92 0.27 -1.42
N PHE A 39 -2.44 1.51 -1.38
CA PHE A 39 -2.36 2.35 -2.57
C PHE A 39 -1.44 1.78 -3.65
N TYR A 40 -0.34 1.12 -3.28
CA TYR A 40 0.53 0.46 -4.24
C TYR A 40 -0.20 -0.66 -4.99
N ILE A 41 -1.03 -1.42 -4.30
CA ILE A 41 -1.84 -2.48 -4.92
C ILE A 41 -2.85 -1.86 -5.88
N LEU A 42 -3.54 -0.78 -5.47
CA LEU A 42 -4.48 -0.08 -6.34
C LEU A 42 -3.80 0.45 -7.59
N ASP A 43 -2.65 1.08 -7.46
CA ASP A 43 -1.90 1.60 -8.60
C ASP A 43 -1.51 0.45 -9.55
N LYS A 44 -1.03 -0.68 -9.02
CA LYS A 44 -0.69 -1.87 -9.82
C LYS A 44 -1.88 -2.48 -10.54
N ILE A 45 -3.08 -2.46 -9.95
CA ILE A 45 -4.30 -2.94 -10.61
C ILE A 45 -4.60 -2.07 -11.85
N LEU A 46 -4.48 -0.74 -11.73
CA LEU A 46 -4.71 0.17 -12.86
C LEU A 46 -3.60 0.03 -13.92
N GLU A 47 -2.34 -0.01 -13.51
CA GLU A 47 -1.18 -0.13 -14.40
C GLU A 47 -1.19 -1.43 -15.22
N ASN A 48 -1.70 -2.53 -14.66
CA ASN A 48 -1.81 -3.82 -15.35
C ASN A 48 -3.17 -4.00 -16.04
N GLU A 49 -3.96 -2.92 -16.17
CA GLU A 49 -5.27 -2.91 -16.84
C GLU A 49 -6.26 -3.97 -16.32
N LEU A 50 -6.10 -4.41 -15.06
CA LEU A 50 -6.97 -5.41 -14.43
C LEU A 50 -8.36 -4.85 -14.12
N LEU A 51 -8.48 -3.52 -14.06
CA LEU A 51 -9.73 -2.77 -13.98
C LEU A 51 -9.68 -1.58 -14.94
N SER A 52 -10.85 -1.20 -15.46
CA SER A 52 -10.98 0.07 -16.19
C SER A 52 -10.73 1.26 -15.24
N LYS A 53 -10.24 2.39 -15.78
CA LYS A 53 -10.04 3.63 -14.98
C LYS A 53 -11.30 4.03 -14.22
N LYS A 54 -12.49 3.86 -14.82
CA LYS A 54 -13.77 4.14 -14.17
C LYS A 54 -14.01 3.24 -12.94
N ALA A 55 -13.89 1.92 -13.12
CA ALA A 55 -14.07 0.96 -12.02
C ALA A 55 -13.03 1.16 -10.92
N TRP A 56 -11.80 1.50 -11.29
CA TRP A 56 -10.74 1.84 -10.33
C TRP A 56 -11.08 3.09 -9.50
N ILE A 57 -11.57 4.16 -10.13
CA ILE A 57 -12.01 5.39 -9.43
C ILE A 57 -13.15 5.06 -8.45
N GLU A 58 -14.13 4.25 -8.86
CA GLU A 58 -15.22 3.83 -7.99
C GLU A 58 -14.70 3.07 -6.76
N LYS A 59 -13.80 2.09 -6.96
CA LYS A 59 -13.16 1.36 -5.84
C LYS A 59 -12.32 2.27 -4.94
N LEU A 60 -11.61 3.24 -5.52
CA LEU A 60 -10.83 4.22 -4.76
C LEU A 60 -11.73 5.07 -3.85
N LYS A 61 -12.88 5.53 -4.36
CA LYS A 61 -13.88 6.26 -3.56
C LYS A 61 -14.51 5.38 -2.48
N SER A 62 -14.89 4.14 -2.79
CA SER A 62 -15.40 3.21 -1.77
C SER A 62 -14.37 2.94 -0.66
N LEU A 63 -13.09 2.81 -1.01
CA LEU A 63 -12.03 2.63 -0.01
C LEU A 63 -11.87 3.86 0.88
N GLN A 64 -12.03 5.06 0.32
CA GLN A 64 -11.99 6.33 1.05
C GLN A 64 -13.11 6.40 2.11
N GLU A 65 -14.31 5.93 1.77
CA GLU A 65 -15.46 5.88 2.68
C GLU A 65 -15.27 4.83 3.79
N ILE A 66 -14.77 3.64 3.44
CA ILE A 66 -14.64 2.51 4.37
C ILE A 66 -13.48 2.72 5.36
N ASN A 67 -12.39 3.38 4.94
CA ASN A 67 -11.17 3.48 5.75
C ASN A 67 -10.68 4.92 5.91
N SER A 68 -11.28 5.63 6.86
CA SER A 68 -10.95 7.01 7.23
C SER A 68 -9.53 7.21 7.77
N ARG A 69 -8.83 6.13 8.18
CA ARG A 69 -7.43 6.19 8.65
C ARG A 69 -6.42 6.36 7.51
N LEU A 70 -6.84 6.15 6.26
CA LEU A 70 -5.96 6.34 5.11
C LEU A 70 -5.76 7.84 4.81
N PRO A 71 -4.55 8.25 4.39
CA PRO A 71 -4.25 9.64 4.05
C PRO A 71 -5.14 10.19 2.92
N GLN A 72 -5.92 11.22 3.22
CA GLN A 72 -6.81 11.89 2.25
C GLN A 72 -6.04 12.52 1.08
N SER A 73 -4.81 12.98 1.32
CA SER A 73 -3.92 13.52 0.30
C SER A 73 -3.57 12.49 -0.80
N GLU A 74 -3.47 11.21 -0.45
CA GLU A 74 -3.15 10.14 -1.41
C GLU A 74 -4.33 9.78 -2.31
N PHE A 75 -5.56 9.94 -1.83
CA PHE A 75 -6.76 9.82 -2.67
C PHE A 75 -6.85 10.98 -3.66
N LYS A 76 -6.64 12.22 -3.19
CA LYS A 76 -6.69 13.42 -4.04
C LYS A 76 -5.70 13.35 -5.21
N LYS A 77 -4.44 13.01 -4.92
CA LYS A 77 -3.40 12.83 -5.95
C LYS A 77 -3.80 11.86 -7.06
N ARG A 78 -4.50 10.78 -6.71
CA ARG A 78 -4.92 9.72 -7.63
C ARG A 78 -6.16 10.07 -8.44
N LEU A 79 -7.06 10.87 -7.87
CA LEU A 79 -8.28 11.32 -8.54
C LEU A 79 -8.03 12.50 -9.49
N GLU A 80 -6.95 13.25 -9.30
CA GLU A 80 -6.56 14.40 -10.13
C GLU A 80 -5.63 14.02 -11.31
N GLN A 81 -5.31 12.74 -11.49
CA GLN A 81 -4.44 12.19 -12.55
C GLN A 81 -5.18 11.85 -13.86
#